data_AF-A0A2N5YRF9-F1
#
_entry.id   AF-A0A2N5YRF9-F1
#
_cell.length_a   1.000
_cell.length_b   1.000
_cell.length_c   1.000
_cell.angle_alpha   90.00
_cell.angle_beta   90.00
_cell.angle_gamma   90.00
#
_symmetry.space_group_name_H-M   'P 1'
#
loop_
_entity.id
_entity.type
_entity.pdbx_description
1 polymer ?
#
loop_
_entity_poly.entity_id
_entity_poly.type
_entity_poly.pdbx_seq_one_letter_code
_entity_poly.pdbx_strand_id
1 'polypeptide(L)'
;MYESKFFFDAGLGLMWFYQPDDGNINAFAGFSAFHMVAPNESFMEDEGPLYTKMSTQAGIKITPEGSAVSFMPNVIANSQNGIYELATGLYANYTFEEDFLVRIGTWYRAQNTVAFLLGFQWTNYYIGYSYDLPGTSLSTVASGANTHEISLGYYFNSEDEFRKLF
;
A
#
# COMPACT_ATOMS: atom_id res chain seq x y z
N MET A 1 -12.86 -38.48 -4.46
CA MET A 1 -12.00 -38.38 -3.25
C MET A 1 -11.13 -37.16 -3.46
N TYR A 2 -11.18 -36.17 -2.57
CA TYR A 2 -10.28 -35.01 -2.64
C TYR A 2 -9.00 -35.37 -1.88
N GLU A 3 -7.87 -35.46 -2.57
CA GLU A 3 -6.55 -35.59 -1.94
C GLU A 3 -6.08 -34.22 -1.43
N SER A 4 -5.45 -34.21 -0.26
CA SER A 4 -4.76 -33.03 0.24
C SER A 4 -3.44 -32.87 -0.54
N LYS A 5 -3.28 -31.72 -1.19
CA LYS A 5 -2.03 -31.31 -1.84
C LYS A 5 -1.34 -30.24 -0.99
N PHE A 6 -0.04 -30.38 -0.78
CA PHE A 6 0.80 -29.38 -0.13
C PHE A 6 1.54 -28.58 -1.20
N PHE A 7 1.43 -27.26 -1.16
CA PHE A 7 2.15 -26.34 -2.03
C PHE A 7 3.08 -25.47 -1.19
N PHE A 8 4.38 -25.54 -1.50
CA PHE A 8 5.36 -24.66 -0.87
C PHE A 8 5.46 -23.36 -1.67
N ASP A 9 5.41 -22.24 -0.97
CA ASP A 9 5.57 -20.92 -1.56
C ASP A 9 6.56 -20.07 -0.74
N ALA A 10 7.33 -19.24 -1.43
CA ALA A 10 8.30 -18.34 -0.82
C ALA A 10 8.44 -17.03 -1.62
N GLY A 11 8.76 -15.97 -0.90
CA GLY A 11 9.10 -14.66 -1.44
C GLY A 11 10.20 -13.99 -0.63
N LEU A 12 10.77 -12.93 -1.18
CA LEU A 12 11.81 -12.11 -0.56
C LEU A 12 11.57 -10.63 -0.84
N GLY A 13 12.03 -9.76 0.05
CA GLY A 13 11.93 -8.32 -0.13
C GLY A 13 13.02 -7.55 0.58
N LEU A 14 13.30 -6.36 0.09
CA LEU A 14 14.28 -5.42 0.62
C LEU A 14 13.64 -4.04 0.70
N MET A 15 13.95 -3.33 1.78
CA MET A 15 13.55 -1.94 2.01
C MET A 15 14.78 -1.10 2.31
N TRP A 16 14.81 0.10 1.74
CA TRP A 16 15.76 1.17 2.01
C TRP A 16 14.99 2.35 2.59
N PHE A 17 15.62 3.04 3.55
CA PHE A 17 15.06 4.19 4.23
C PHE A 17 16.11 5.28 4.35
N TYR A 18 15.68 6.53 4.26
CA TYR A 18 16.48 7.72 4.49
C TYR A 18 15.75 8.66 5.43
N GLN A 19 16.43 9.02 6.52
CA GLN A 19 15.91 9.87 7.58
C GLN A 19 17.06 10.74 8.12
N PRO A 20 17.12 12.02 7.74
CA PRO A 20 18.00 12.99 8.36
C PRO A 20 17.47 13.40 9.73
N ASP A 21 18.36 13.90 10.59
CA ASP A 21 18.05 14.28 11.98
C ASP A 21 17.00 15.40 12.08
N ASP A 22 16.89 16.25 11.05
CA ASP A 22 15.89 17.33 11.02
C ASP A 22 14.46 16.83 10.75
N GLY A 23 14.29 15.58 10.32
CA GLY A 23 13.00 14.95 10.03
C GLY A 23 12.21 15.58 8.88
N ASN A 24 12.78 16.56 8.18
CA ASN A 24 12.08 17.34 7.15
C ASN A 24 11.81 16.50 5.89
N ILE A 25 12.69 15.53 5.61
CA ILE A 25 12.57 14.63 4.45
C ILE A 25 12.77 13.20 4.92
N ASN A 26 11.72 12.40 4.92
CA ASN A 26 11.82 10.96 5.16
C ASN A 26 11.51 10.24 3.85
N ALA A 27 12.39 9.38 3.37
CA ALA A 27 12.19 8.66 2.13
C ALA A 27 12.30 7.15 2.34
N PHE A 28 11.57 6.39 1.53
CA PHE A 28 11.70 4.95 1.46
C PHE A 28 11.65 4.46 0.01
N ALA A 29 12.30 3.33 -0.23
CA ALA A 29 12.19 2.57 -1.47
C ALA A 29 12.26 1.08 -1.14
N GLY A 30 11.54 0.26 -1.87
CA GLY A 30 11.45 -1.17 -1.60
C GLY A 30 11.19 -1.98 -2.84
N PHE A 31 11.66 -3.21 -2.81
CA PHE A 31 11.45 -4.21 -3.85
C PHE A 31 11.13 -5.54 -3.20
N SER A 32 10.12 -6.24 -3.73
CA SER A 32 9.70 -7.56 -3.28
C SER A 32 9.41 -8.47 -4.46
N ALA A 33 9.75 -9.75 -4.32
CA ALA A 33 9.37 -10.83 -5.22
C ALA A 33 8.59 -11.88 -4.43
N PHE A 34 7.41 -12.24 -4.94
CA PHE A 34 6.51 -13.25 -4.37
C PHE A 34 6.40 -14.42 -5.34
N HIS A 35 6.01 -15.60 -4.86
CA HIS A 35 5.81 -16.79 -5.70
C HIS A 35 7.06 -17.17 -6.50
N MET A 36 8.23 -17.09 -5.86
CA MET A 36 9.50 -17.40 -6.52
C MET A 36 9.69 -18.88 -6.81
N VAL A 37 9.00 -19.74 -6.05
CA VAL A 37 9.04 -21.20 -6.24
C VAL A 37 7.95 -21.67 -7.21
N ALA A 38 7.12 -20.73 -7.70
CA ALA A 38 6.06 -20.95 -8.68
C ALA A 38 5.22 -22.22 -8.41
N PRO A 39 4.53 -22.31 -7.25
CA PRO A 39 3.71 -23.47 -6.93
C PRO A 39 2.60 -23.65 -7.98
N ASN A 40 2.30 -24.90 -8.33
CA ASN A 40 1.20 -25.25 -9.22
C ASN A 40 -0.10 -25.35 -8.41
N GLU A 41 -0.81 -24.23 -8.26
CA GLU A 41 -2.01 -24.06 -7.43
C GLU A 41 -3.30 -24.58 -8.14
N SER A 42 -3.23 -25.71 -8.83
CA SER A 42 -4.42 -26.28 -9.48
C SER A 42 -5.12 -27.35 -8.63
N PHE A 43 -6.40 -27.08 -8.36
CA PHE A 43 -7.35 -28.01 -7.73
C PHE A 43 -7.98 -28.99 -8.75
N MET A 44 -7.79 -28.78 -10.06
CA MET A 44 -8.24 -29.66 -11.13
C MET A 44 -7.05 -30.30 -11.86
N GLU A 45 -7.28 -31.16 -12.86
CA GLU A 45 -6.21 -31.85 -13.61
C GLU A 45 -5.35 -30.92 -14.50
N ASP A 46 -5.75 -29.66 -14.69
CA ASP A 46 -4.99 -28.67 -15.47
C ASP A 46 -3.83 -28.06 -14.67
N GLU A 47 -2.76 -27.61 -15.33
CA GLU A 47 -1.68 -26.86 -14.69
C GLU A 47 -2.04 -25.38 -14.52
N GLY A 48 -1.85 -24.84 -13.31
CA GLY A 48 -2.09 -23.44 -12.97
C GLY A 48 -0.91 -22.85 -12.19
N PRO A 49 0.26 -22.63 -12.83
CA PRO A 49 1.42 -22.10 -12.13
C PRO A 49 1.13 -20.68 -11.61
N LEU A 50 1.39 -20.47 -10.32
CA LEU A 50 1.32 -19.14 -9.72
C LEU A 50 2.57 -18.36 -10.14
N TYR A 51 2.41 -17.50 -11.15
CA TYR A 51 3.51 -16.71 -11.67
C TYR A 51 4.12 -15.79 -10.61
N THR A 52 5.45 -15.71 -10.61
CA THR A 52 6.20 -14.79 -9.76
C THR A 52 5.67 -13.36 -9.93
N LYS A 53 5.34 -12.73 -8.80
CA LYS A 53 4.93 -11.32 -8.74
C LYS A 53 6.11 -10.50 -8.26
N MET A 54 6.44 -9.46 -8.99
CA MET A 54 7.42 -8.46 -8.56
C MET A 54 6.68 -7.18 -8.18
N SER A 55 7.09 -6.55 -7.07
CA SER A 55 6.51 -5.31 -6.57
C SER A 55 7.63 -4.36 -6.20
N THR A 56 7.55 -3.12 -6.67
CA THR A 56 8.45 -2.03 -6.29
C THR A 56 7.61 -0.92 -5.68
N GLN A 57 8.05 -0.35 -4.57
CA GLN A 57 7.37 0.77 -3.94
C GLN A 57 8.37 1.85 -3.54
N ALA A 58 7.96 3.11 -3.58
CA ALA A 58 8.78 4.21 -3.09
C ALA A 58 7.90 5.37 -2.64
N GLY A 59 8.42 6.19 -1.74
CA GLY A 59 7.72 7.37 -1.25
C GLY A 59 8.65 8.33 -0.55
N ILE A 60 8.22 9.58 -0.46
CA ILE A 60 8.94 10.64 0.24
C ILE A 60 7.92 11.42 1.05
N LYS A 61 8.12 11.52 2.37
CA LYS A 61 7.40 12.42 3.26
C LYS A 61 8.20 13.70 3.41
N ILE A 62 7.58 14.81 3.07
CA ILE A 62 8.15 16.15 3.15
C ILE A 62 7.37 16.90 4.23
N THR A 63 8.06 17.31 5.28
CA THR A 63 7.54 18.15 6.36
C THR A 63 8.30 19.47 6.29
N PRO A 64 7.68 20.57 5.79
CA PRO A 64 8.33 21.87 5.81
C PRO A 64 8.68 22.28 7.24
N GLU A 65 9.81 22.98 7.40
CA GLU A 65 10.29 23.43 8.71
C GLU A 65 9.22 24.28 9.42
N GLY A 66 8.90 23.93 10.66
CA GLY A 66 7.87 24.61 11.46
C GLY A 66 6.42 24.35 11.03
N SER A 67 6.18 23.42 10.09
CA SER A 67 4.84 23.05 9.63
C SER A 67 4.29 21.85 10.38
N ALA A 68 3.02 21.94 10.80
CA ALA A 68 2.22 20.79 11.27
C ALA A 68 1.75 19.89 10.10
N VAL A 69 1.91 20.36 8.86
CA VAL A 69 1.49 19.65 7.65
C VAL A 69 2.68 18.97 7.00
N SER A 70 2.50 17.71 6.59
CA SER A 70 3.44 17.00 5.71
C SER A 70 2.74 16.46 4.46
N PHE A 71 3.48 16.36 3.37
CA PHE A 71 3.02 15.76 2.11
C PHE A 71 3.80 14.49 1.83
N MET A 72 3.12 13.45 1.34
CA MET A 72 3.75 12.17 1.04
C MET A 72 3.32 11.65 -0.33
N PRO A 73 4.00 12.04 -1.42
CA PRO A 73 3.92 11.32 -2.69
C PRO A 73 4.44 9.88 -2.53
N ASN A 74 3.74 8.94 -3.16
CA ASN A 74 4.05 7.51 -3.16
C ASN A 74 3.84 6.92 -4.56
N VAL A 75 4.54 5.84 -4.85
CA VAL A 75 4.37 5.04 -6.06
C VAL A 75 4.52 3.57 -5.73
N ILE A 76 3.71 2.73 -6.37
CA ILE A 76 3.81 1.28 -6.35
C ILE A 76 3.69 0.79 -7.80
N ALA A 77 4.63 -0.05 -8.22
CA ALA A 77 4.63 -0.72 -9.51
C ALA A 77 4.67 -2.23 -9.29
N ASN A 78 3.72 -2.95 -9.87
CA ASN A 78 3.66 -4.40 -9.83
C ASN A 78 3.79 -4.98 -11.24
N SER A 79 4.42 -6.15 -11.32
CA SER A 79 4.43 -6.97 -12.52
C SER A 79 4.15 -8.41 -12.15
N GLN A 80 3.21 -9.04 -12.85
CA GLN A 80 2.90 -10.45 -12.70
C GLN A 80 2.37 -11.00 -14.03
N ASN A 81 2.95 -12.11 -14.50
CA ASN A 81 2.54 -12.78 -15.73
C ASN A 81 2.39 -11.84 -16.95
N GLY A 82 3.36 -10.92 -17.14
CA GLY A 82 3.34 -9.95 -18.25
C GLY A 82 2.33 -8.79 -18.10
N ILE A 83 1.51 -8.79 -17.04
CA ILE A 83 0.65 -7.65 -16.69
C ILE A 83 1.45 -6.68 -15.82
N TYR A 84 1.36 -5.39 -16.14
CA TYR A 84 1.99 -4.32 -15.39
C TYR A 84 0.93 -3.41 -14.78
N GLU A 85 1.07 -3.11 -13.49
CA GLU A 85 0.17 -2.23 -12.77
C GLU A 85 1.00 -1.13 -12.11
N LEU A 86 0.67 0.12 -12.41
CA LEU A 86 1.27 1.29 -11.77
C LEU A 86 0.19 2.00 -10.97
N ALA A 87 0.52 2.36 -9.73
CA ALA A 87 -0.30 3.20 -8.89
C ALA A 87 0.55 4.30 -8.25
N THR A 88 0.03 5.52 -8.22
CA THR A 88 0.67 6.68 -7.58
C THR A 88 -0.27 7.26 -6.55
N GLY A 89 0.24 7.65 -5.40
CA GLY A 89 -0.54 8.24 -4.33
C GLY A 89 0.04 9.54 -3.83
N LEU A 90 -0.81 10.36 -3.22
CA LEU A 90 -0.41 11.53 -2.46
C LEU A 90 -1.20 11.56 -1.17
N TYR A 91 -0.49 11.69 -0.06
CA TYR A 91 -1.09 12.02 1.23
C TYR A 91 -0.76 13.44 1.63
N ALA A 92 -1.70 14.09 2.31
CA ALA A 92 -1.43 15.24 3.16
C ALA A 92 -1.79 14.84 4.60
N ASN A 93 -0.85 15.02 5.51
CA ASN A 93 -1.04 14.75 6.93
C ASN A 93 -1.01 16.06 7.69
N TYR A 94 -1.91 16.22 8.65
CA TYR A 94 -1.90 17.30 9.63
C TYR A 94 -1.72 16.69 11.02
N THR A 95 -0.65 17.07 11.71
CA THR A 95 -0.35 16.65 13.08
C THR A 95 -0.83 17.73 14.04
N PHE A 96 -1.80 17.41 14.89
CA PHE A 96 -2.34 18.37 15.88
C PHE A 96 -1.48 18.42 17.14
N GLU A 97 -1.25 17.25 17.72
CA GLU A 97 -0.39 17.00 18.88
C GLU A 97 0.53 15.82 18.52
N GLU A 98 1.53 15.50 19.36
CA GLU A 98 2.45 14.38 19.09
C GLU A 98 1.72 13.04 18.86
N ASP A 99 0.52 12.89 19.43
CA ASP A 99 -0.24 11.65 19.39
C ASP A 99 -1.43 11.65 18.43
N PHE A 100 -1.77 12.75 17.77
CA PHE A 100 -2.96 12.80 16.90
C PHE A 100 -2.66 13.38 15.50
N LEU A 101 -2.91 12.55 14.49
CA LEU A 101 -2.69 12.86 13.08
C LEU A 101 -3.97 12.61 12.27
N VAL A 102 -4.31 13.57 11.41
CA VAL A 102 -5.33 13.42 10.37
C VAL A 102 -4.65 13.31 9.01
N ARG A 103 -5.05 12.30 8.23
CA ARG A 103 -4.53 12.02 6.90
C ARG A 103 -5.65 12.14 5.89
N ILE A 104 -5.42 12.91 4.83
CA ILE A 104 -6.20 12.80 3.60
C ILE A 104 -5.30 12.28 2.49
N GLY A 105 -5.86 11.51 1.57
CA GLY A 105 -5.07 10.91 0.52
C GLY A 105 -5.84 10.65 -0.76
N THR A 106 -5.10 10.56 -1.84
CA THR A 106 -5.59 10.03 -3.10
C THR A 106 -4.61 9.01 -3.66
N TRP A 107 -5.13 8.01 -4.36
CA TRP A 107 -4.35 7.09 -5.18
C TRP A 107 -4.95 7.03 -6.56
N TYR A 108 -4.10 6.99 -7.58
CA TYR A 108 -4.47 6.77 -8.96
C TYR A 108 -3.81 5.48 -9.44
N ARG A 109 -4.62 4.55 -9.97
CA ARG A 109 -4.15 3.31 -10.60
C ARG A 109 -4.28 3.46 -12.12
N ALA A 110 -3.24 3.07 -12.87
CA ALA A 110 -3.07 3.26 -14.32
C ALA A 110 -4.11 2.56 -15.24
N GLN A 111 -5.28 2.20 -14.70
CA GLN A 111 -6.43 1.65 -15.40
C GLN A 111 -7.71 2.44 -15.08
N ASN A 112 -7.56 3.74 -14.79
CA ASN A 112 -8.63 4.71 -14.53
C ASN A 112 -9.38 4.52 -13.21
N THR A 113 -8.72 4.12 -12.11
CA THR A 113 -9.35 4.16 -10.77
C THR A 113 -8.67 5.19 -9.91
N VAL A 114 -9.46 6.06 -9.29
CA VAL A 114 -9.00 7.00 -8.26
C VAL A 114 -9.58 6.58 -6.92
N ALA A 115 -8.75 6.30 -5.93
CA ALA A 115 -9.17 6.07 -4.56
C ALA A 115 -8.99 7.35 -3.75
N PHE A 116 -9.97 7.68 -2.91
CA PHE A 116 -9.85 8.69 -1.87
C PHE A 116 -9.67 8.02 -0.52
N LEU A 117 -8.91 8.65 0.38
CA LEU A 117 -8.65 8.16 1.72
C LEU A 117 -8.79 9.28 2.75
N LEU A 118 -9.41 8.95 3.87
CA LEU A 118 -9.42 9.72 5.11
C LEU A 118 -8.93 8.82 6.23
N GLY A 119 -7.96 9.27 7.01
CA GLY A 119 -7.35 8.50 8.09
C GLY A 119 -7.18 9.32 9.34
N PHE A 120 -7.29 8.65 10.48
CA PHE A 120 -7.07 9.18 11.81
C PHE A 120 -6.11 8.24 12.52
N GLN A 121 -5.03 8.79 13.06
CA GLN A 121 -4.11 8.05 13.89
C GLN A 121 -4.07 8.70 15.27
N TRP A 122 -4.34 7.92 16.30
CA TRP A 122 -4.31 8.35 17.69
C TRP A 122 -3.46 7.38 18.51
N THR A 123 -2.29 7.83 18.95
CA THR A 123 -1.32 7.05 19.73
C THR A 123 -0.95 5.75 19.01
N ASN A 124 -1.56 4.62 19.40
CA ASN A 124 -1.34 3.29 18.83
C ASN A 124 -2.45 2.83 17.88
N TYR A 125 -3.49 3.63 17.66
CA TYR A 125 -4.65 3.26 16.86
C TYR A 125 -4.63 3.97 15.51
N TYR A 126 -5.03 3.26 14.47
CA TYR A 126 -5.33 3.82 13.16
C TYR A 126 -6.76 3.46 12.75
N ILE A 127 -7.51 4.44 12.27
CA ILE A 127 -8.81 4.25 11.64
C ILE A 127 -8.75 4.93 10.27
N GLY A 128 -9.01 4.16 9.22
CA GLY A 128 -9.03 4.64 7.85
C GLY A 128 -10.38 4.40 7.20
N TYR A 129 -10.77 5.28 6.31
CA TYR A 129 -11.86 5.11 5.38
C TYR A 129 -11.36 5.40 3.96
N SER A 130 -11.70 4.54 3.01
CA SER A 130 -11.39 4.74 1.61
C SER A 130 -12.58 4.50 0.70
N TYR A 131 -12.51 5.10 -0.48
CA TYR A 131 -13.55 5.01 -1.49
C TYR A 131 -12.96 5.08 -2.90
N ASP A 132 -13.28 4.07 -3.72
CA ASP A 132 -12.82 3.97 -5.10
C ASP A 132 -13.82 4.60 -6.08
N LEU A 133 -13.32 5.50 -6.93
CA LEU A 133 -14.01 6.09 -8.06
C LEU A 133 -13.48 5.51 -9.38
N PRO A 134 -14.29 4.74 -10.13
CA PRO A 134 -13.95 4.32 -11.48
C PRO A 134 -14.09 5.51 -12.45
N GLY A 135 -13.10 5.66 -13.34
CA GLY A 135 -12.93 6.83 -14.20
C GLY A 135 -13.64 6.77 -15.56
N THR A 136 -14.33 5.69 -15.92
CA THR A 136 -15.10 5.62 -17.19
C THR A 136 -16.54 5.14 -16.99
N SER A 137 -17.46 5.65 -17.81
CA SER A 137 -18.88 5.30 -17.81
C SER A 137 -19.16 3.85 -18.25
N LEU A 138 -18.24 3.22 -19.00
CA LEU A 138 -18.39 1.84 -19.46
C LEU A 138 -18.13 0.82 -18.34
N SER A 139 -17.26 1.15 -17.37
CA SER A 139 -17.06 0.36 -16.14
C SER A 139 -18.16 0.55 -15.10
N THR A 140 -19.02 1.56 -15.25
CA THR A 140 -20.15 1.82 -14.33
C THR A 140 -21.33 0.87 -14.57
N VAL A 141 -21.45 0.31 -15.79
CA VAL A 141 -22.60 -0.53 -16.19
C VAL A 141 -22.37 -2.02 -15.90
N ALA A 142 -21.11 -2.48 -15.81
CA ALA A 142 -20.76 -3.82 -15.38
C ALA A 142 -20.67 -3.89 -13.83
N SER A 143 -21.84 -3.83 -13.18
CA SER A 143 -22.09 -4.25 -11.79
C SER A 143 -21.03 -3.90 -10.72
N GLY A 144 -21.14 -2.70 -10.13
CA GLY A 144 -21.01 -2.57 -8.66
C GLY A 144 -19.72 -2.06 -8.00
N ALA A 145 -18.71 -1.53 -8.70
CA ALA A 145 -17.40 -1.26 -8.09
C ALA A 145 -17.20 0.16 -7.52
N ASN A 146 -18.11 0.63 -6.67
CA ASN A 146 -17.88 1.75 -5.76
C ASN A 146 -17.66 1.17 -4.35
N THR A 147 -16.42 0.75 -4.06
CA THR A 147 -16.12 0.03 -2.82
C THR A 147 -15.80 1.04 -1.72
N HIS A 148 -16.61 1.00 -0.67
CA HIS A 148 -16.31 1.67 0.59
C HIS A 148 -15.54 0.70 1.48
N GLU A 149 -14.40 1.12 2.01
CA GLU A 149 -13.59 0.30 2.89
C GLU A 149 -13.33 1.04 4.20
N ILE A 150 -13.31 0.28 5.29
CA ILE A 150 -12.90 0.76 6.61
C ILE A 150 -11.70 -0.07 7.05
N SER A 151 -10.64 0.62 7.45
CA SER A 151 -9.39 0.02 7.94
C SER A 151 -9.23 0.30 9.42
N LEU A 152 -8.80 -0.71 10.17
CA LEU A 152 -8.47 -0.59 11.59
C LEU A 152 -7.07 -1.14 11.81
N GLY A 153 -6.22 -0.37 12.48
CA GLY A 153 -4.85 -0.73 12.81
C GLY A 153 -4.56 -0.52 14.29
N TYR A 154 -3.71 -1.38 14.84
CA TYR A 154 -3.14 -1.23 16.18
C TYR A 154 -1.63 -1.46 16.12
N TYR A 155 -0.88 -0.47 16.58
CA TYR A 155 0.58 -0.51 16.67
C TYR A 155 0.97 -0.94 18.09
N PHE A 156 1.56 -2.13 18.24
CA PHE A 156 2.20 -2.49 19.50
C PHE A 156 3.41 -1.57 19.73
N ASN A 157 3.49 -0.95 20.91
CA ASN A 157 4.66 -0.15 21.30
C ASN A 157 5.91 -1.03 21.23
N SER A 158 6.76 -0.80 20.23
CA SER A 158 8.20 -1.02 20.38
C SER A 158 8.83 0.36 20.52
N GLU A 159 9.87 0.47 21.35
CA GLU A 159 10.59 1.71 21.66
C GLU A 159 11.32 2.31 20.44
N ASP A 160 11.11 1.78 19.24
CA ASP A 160 11.78 2.20 18.02
C ASP A 160 11.08 3.43 17.40
N GLU A 161 11.74 4.58 17.50
CA GLU A 161 11.34 5.84 16.84
C GLU A 161 11.13 5.69 15.32
N PHE A 162 11.72 4.66 14.72
CA PHE A 162 11.68 4.33 13.29
C PHE A 162 10.26 4.17 12.72
N ARG A 163 9.26 3.79 13.53
CA ARG A 163 7.89 3.51 13.05
C ARG A 163 6.96 4.72 13.05
N LYS A 164 7.30 5.81 13.74
CA LYS A 164 6.40 6.99 13.85
C LYS A 164 6.42 7.90 12.61
N LEU A 165 7.17 7.53 11.57
CA LEU A 165 7.66 8.49 10.58
C LEU A 165 6.89 8.47 9.26
N PHE A 166 6.13 7.42 8.96
CA PHE A 166 5.38 7.26 7.70
C PHE A 166 3.91 6.92 7.94
#